data_AF-W1YRU9-F1
#
_entry.id   AF-W1YRU9-F1
#
_cell.length_a   1.000
_cell.length_b   1.000
_cell.length_c   1.000
_cell.angle_alpha   90.00
_cell.angle_beta   90.00
_cell.angle_gamma   90.00
#
_symmetry.space_group_name_H-M   'P 1'
#
loop_
_entity.id
_entity.type
_entity.pdbx_description
1 polymer ?
#
loop_
_entity_poly.entity_id
_entity_poly.type
_entity_poly.pdbx_seq_one_letter_code
_entity_poly.pdbx_strand_id
1 'polypeptide(L)'
;ALAKEVTSKPYGREMDRLLSTGEQVTIALMAMAFNERGHKAMSLTGDQAGITSSDTFNKGRILGVDPNRVFEALDEGNIVVVAGFQGITEYGDMVTLGRGGSDTTAVALAGAMKADVC
;
A
#
# COMPACT_ATOMS: atom_id res chain seq x y z
N ALA A 1 21.12 -6.69 -0.01
CA ALA A 1 19.87 -6.06 -0.47
C ALA A 1 19.92 -6.08 -1.98
N LEU A 2 18.93 -6.67 -2.64
CA LEU A 2 18.90 -6.99 -4.08
C LEU A 2 19.45 -5.86 -4.99
N ALA A 3 19.10 -4.60 -4.71
CA ALA A 3 19.64 -3.47 -5.47
C ALA A 3 21.18 -3.38 -5.48
N LYS A 4 21.84 -3.68 -4.35
CA LYS A 4 23.32 -3.62 -4.21
C LYS A 4 24.04 -4.73 -4.99
N GLU A 5 23.33 -5.79 -5.37
CA GLU A 5 23.87 -6.85 -6.22
C GLU A 5 23.94 -6.39 -7.69
N VAL A 6 23.17 -5.36 -8.06
CA VAL A 6 23.13 -4.79 -9.41
C VAL A 6 23.92 -3.48 -9.50
N THR A 7 23.84 -2.61 -8.48
CA THR A 7 24.44 -1.27 -8.55
C THR A 7 24.68 -0.65 -7.17
N SER A 8 25.70 0.20 -7.07
CA SER A 8 25.95 1.07 -5.90
C SER A 8 25.34 2.47 -6.03
N LYS A 9 24.78 2.80 -7.20
CA LYS A 9 24.19 4.13 -7.47
C LYS A 9 22.78 4.23 -6.87
N PRO A 10 22.36 5.42 -6.40
CA PRO A 10 21.02 5.63 -5.90
C PRO A 10 20.02 5.79 -7.05
N TYR A 11 19.09 4.84 -7.19
CA TYR A 11 17.94 4.94 -8.11
C TYR A 11 16.65 4.97 -7.30
N GLY A 12 16.21 6.17 -6.90
CA GLY A 12 15.11 6.34 -5.94
C GLY A 12 13.80 5.68 -6.36
N ARG A 13 13.35 5.95 -7.59
CA ARG A 13 12.12 5.38 -8.15
C ARG A 13 12.13 3.85 -8.21
N GLU A 14 13.21 3.26 -8.73
CA GLU A 14 13.32 1.80 -8.80
C GLU A 14 13.50 1.16 -7.43
N MET A 15 14.12 1.87 -6.48
CA MET A 15 14.20 1.43 -5.10
C MET A 15 12.81 1.34 -4.47
N ASP A 16 11.95 2.34 -4.67
CA ASP A 16 10.58 2.32 -4.14
C ASP A 16 9.76 1.16 -4.73
N ARG A 17 9.91 0.90 -6.03
CA ARG A 17 9.33 -0.29 -6.67
C ARG A 17 9.86 -1.59 -6.10
N LEU A 18 11.16 -1.68 -5.84
CA LEU A 18 11.76 -2.87 -5.27
C LEU A 18 11.27 -3.12 -3.84
N LEU A 19 11.24 -2.07 -3.02
CA LEU A 19 10.86 -2.18 -1.61
C LEU A 19 9.39 -2.51 -1.43
N SER A 20 8.50 -2.00 -2.29
CA SER A 20 7.08 -2.27 -2.21
C SER A 20 6.70 -3.73 -2.48
N THR A 21 7.55 -4.50 -3.18
CA THR A 21 7.29 -5.91 -3.47
C THR A 21 7.08 -6.75 -2.22
N GLY A 22 7.77 -6.43 -1.13
CA GLY A 22 7.64 -7.16 0.14
C GLY A 22 6.21 -7.07 0.70
N GLU A 23 5.63 -5.87 0.68
CA GLU A 23 4.25 -5.66 1.13
C GLU A 23 3.25 -6.32 0.18
N GLN A 24 3.48 -6.26 -1.13
CA GLN A 24 2.61 -6.91 -2.13
C GLN A 24 2.56 -8.44 -1.94
N VAL A 25 3.70 -9.07 -1.65
CA VAL A 25 3.76 -10.50 -1.33
C VAL A 25 2.96 -10.78 -0.04
N THR A 26 3.17 -10.00 1.02
CA THR A 26 2.50 -10.18 2.31
C THR A 26 0.98 -10.10 2.18
N ILE A 27 0.44 -9.08 1.52
CA ILE A 27 -1.01 -8.91 1.41
C ILE A 27 -1.67 -9.99 0.55
N ALA A 28 -0.98 -10.45 -0.50
CA ALA A 28 -1.48 -11.52 -1.35
C ALA A 28 -1.59 -12.83 -0.55
N LEU A 29 -0.52 -13.19 0.19
CA LEU A 29 -0.52 -14.37 1.04
C LEU A 29 -1.57 -14.29 2.16
N MET A 30 -1.77 -13.12 2.75
CA MET A 30 -2.77 -12.92 3.80
C MET A 30 -4.20 -13.07 3.26
N ALA A 31 -4.50 -12.47 2.10
CA ALA A 31 -5.80 -12.63 1.45
C ALA A 31 -6.06 -14.11 1.08
N MET A 32 -5.05 -14.82 0.55
CA MET A 32 -5.17 -16.27 0.30
C MET A 32 -5.47 -17.04 1.59
N ALA A 33 -4.78 -16.73 2.69
CA ALA A 33 -4.97 -17.40 3.98
C ALA A 33 -6.37 -17.19 4.60
N PHE A 34 -7.01 -16.04 4.35
CA PHE A 34 -8.41 -15.82 4.72
C PHE A 34 -9.37 -16.61 3.83
N ASN A 35 -9.14 -16.60 2.51
CA ASN A 35 -9.97 -17.35 1.56
C ASN A 35 -9.92 -18.86 1.84
N GLU A 36 -8.75 -19.43 2.13
CA GLU A 36 -8.59 -20.84 2.53
C GLU A 36 -9.34 -21.19 3.83
N ARG A 37 -9.62 -20.20 4.68
CA ARG A 37 -10.43 -20.37 5.90
C ARG A 37 -11.92 -20.11 5.67
N GLY A 38 -12.35 -19.94 4.43
CA GLY A 38 -13.76 -19.70 4.07
C GLY A 38 -14.22 -18.25 4.25
N HIS A 39 -13.29 -17.30 4.44
CA HIS A 39 -13.61 -15.88 4.49
C HIS A 39 -13.21 -15.20 3.19
N LYS A 40 -14.16 -14.57 2.49
CA LYS A 40 -13.89 -13.82 1.27
C LYS A 40 -12.91 -12.69 1.58
N ALA A 41 -11.79 -12.63 0.87
CA ALA A 41 -10.78 -11.59 1.09
C ALA A 41 -10.13 -11.13 -0.21
N MET A 42 -9.76 -9.85 -0.25
CA MET A 42 -9.11 -9.22 -1.40
C MET A 42 -7.92 -8.39 -0.94
N SER A 43 -6.80 -8.51 -1.63
CA SER A 43 -5.63 -7.67 -1.39
C SER A 43 -5.64 -6.45 -2.32
N LEU A 44 -5.24 -5.28 -1.81
CA LEU A 44 -5.11 -4.04 -2.57
C LEU A 44 -3.74 -3.40 -2.33
N THR A 45 -3.10 -2.91 -3.39
CA THR A 45 -1.95 -2.01 -3.23
C THR A 45 -2.39 -0.65 -2.71
N GLY A 46 -1.45 0.19 -2.24
CA GLY A 46 -1.78 1.54 -1.78
C GLY A 46 -2.40 2.41 -2.89
N ASP A 47 -1.96 2.24 -4.13
CA ASP A 47 -2.59 2.83 -5.32
C ASP A 47 -4.06 2.41 -5.44
N GLN A 48 -4.33 1.10 -5.41
CA GLN A 48 -5.69 0.56 -5.50
C GLN A 48 -6.57 0.93 -4.30
N ALA A 49 -5.97 1.21 -3.15
CA ALA A 49 -6.66 1.75 -1.96
C ALA A 49 -6.82 3.28 -2.01
N GLY A 50 -6.40 3.93 -3.10
CA GLY A 50 -6.56 5.35 -3.38
C GLY A 50 -5.57 6.27 -2.68
N ILE A 51 -4.41 5.76 -2.22
CA ILE A 51 -3.40 6.53 -1.51
C ILE A 51 -2.54 7.31 -2.50
N THR A 52 -2.78 8.61 -2.62
CA THR A 52 -1.94 9.52 -3.40
C THR A 52 -0.76 10.01 -2.56
N SER A 53 0.44 10.05 -3.14
CA SER A 53 1.69 10.45 -2.50
C SER A 53 2.40 11.57 -3.27
N SER A 54 3.26 12.30 -2.56
CA SER A 54 4.29 13.15 -3.17
C SER A 54 5.28 12.35 -4.03
N ASP A 55 5.98 13.03 -4.93
CA ASP A 55 6.98 12.50 -5.86
C ASP A 55 8.39 12.34 -5.24
N THR A 56 8.50 12.52 -3.92
CA THR A 56 9.75 12.38 -3.17
C THR A 56 10.04 10.91 -2.84
N PHE A 57 10.65 10.19 -3.79
CA PHE A 57 10.99 8.78 -3.62
C PHE A 57 11.76 8.46 -2.33
N ASN A 58 11.48 7.30 -1.72
CA ASN A 58 11.96 6.80 -0.43
C ASN A 58 11.44 7.54 0.82
N LYS A 59 10.76 8.68 0.63
CA LYS A 59 10.27 9.57 1.69
C LYS A 59 8.96 10.25 1.27
N GLY A 60 8.09 9.49 0.62
CA GLY A 60 6.79 9.96 0.18
C GLY A 60 5.94 10.44 1.36
N ARG A 61 5.01 11.35 1.07
CA ARG A 61 4.00 11.81 2.02
C ARG A 61 2.64 11.60 1.39
N ILE A 62 1.69 11.11 2.18
CA ILE A 62 0.30 10.98 1.74
C ILE A 62 -0.25 12.39 1.51
N LEU A 63 -0.73 12.64 0.30
CA LEU A 63 -1.40 13.89 -0.09
C LEU A 63 -2.92 13.78 0.02
N GLY A 64 -3.45 12.57 -0.16
CA GLY A 64 -4.87 12.27 -0.08
C GLY A 64 -5.12 10.77 -0.10
N VAL A 65 -6.31 10.36 0.32
CA VAL A 65 -6.78 8.99 0.25
C VAL A 65 -8.21 9.00 -0.28
N ASP A 66 -8.45 8.30 -1.39
CA ASP A 66 -9.78 8.02 -1.91
C ASP A 66 -10.13 6.53 -1.71
N PRO A 67 -10.82 6.17 -0.62
CA PRO A 67 -11.07 4.77 -0.27
C PRO A 67 -12.25 4.13 -1.05
N ASN A 68 -12.73 4.73 -2.16
CA ASN A 68 -13.88 4.22 -2.91
C ASN A 68 -13.78 2.73 -3.24
N ARG A 69 -12.64 2.29 -3.79
CA ARG A 69 -12.42 0.87 -4.12
C ARG A 69 -12.34 -0.04 -2.88
N VAL A 70 -11.91 0.49 -1.74
CA VAL A 70 -11.94 -0.25 -0.47
C VAL A 70 -13.39 -0.47 -0.05
N PHE A 71 -14.24 0.56 -0.12
CA PHE A 71 -15.66 0.43 0.19
C PHE A 71 -16.38 -0.53 -0.75
N GLU A 72 -16.15 -0.46 -2.07
CA GLU A 72 -16.72 -1.41 -3.03
C GLU A 72 -16.38 -2.86 -2.66
N ALA A 73 -15.13 -3.15 -2.32
CA ALA A 73 -14.72 -4.48 -1.91
C ALA A 73 -15.36 -4.90 -0.57
N LEU A 74 -15.48 -3.99 0.40
CA LEU A 74 -16.17 -4.26 1.68
C LEU A 74 -17.65 -4.56 1.48
N ASP A 75 -18.34 -3.81 0.62
CA ASP A 75 -19.77 -3.99 0.30
C ASP A 75 -20.04 -5.35 -0.37
N GLU A 76 -19.05 -5.86 -1.10
CA GLU A 76 -19.06 -7.23 -1.64
C GLU A 76 -18.75 -8.33 -0.61
N GLY A 77 -18.59 -7.96 0.67
CA GLY A 77 -18.31 -8.88 1.78
C GLY A 77 -16.86 -9.33 1.89
N ASN A 78 -15.90 -8.62 1.29
CA ASN A 78 -14.48 -8.96 1.41
C ASN A 78 -13.89 -8.45 2.73
N ILE A 79 -12.99 -9.22 3.32
CA ILE A 79 -11.92 -8.70 4.17
C ILE A 79 -10.88 -8.05 3.24
N VAL A 80 -10.71 -6.73 3.34
CA VAL A 80 -9.77 -5.99 2.48
C VAL A 80 -8.41 -5.90 3.17
N VAL A 81 -7.37 -6.41 2.51
CA VAL A 81 -5.98 -6.39 2.99
C VAL A 81 -5.17 -5.39 2.17
N VAL A 82 -4.93 -4.21 2.72
CA VAL A 82 -4.20 -3.13 2.03
C VAL A 82 -2.71 -3.20 2.34
N ALA A 83 -1.87 -3.12 1.30
CA ALA A 83 -0.43 -3.08 1.51
C ALA A 83 -0.02 -1.68 1.96
N GLY A 84 0.54 -1.61 3.17
CA GLY A 84 1.02 -0.38 3.79
C GLY A 84 2.26 0.19 3.12
N PHE A 85 2.77 1.29 3.68
CA PHE A 85 4.08 1.87 3.33
C PHE A 85 4.20 2.43 1.90
N GLN A 86 3.16 2.36 1.08
CA GLN A 86 3.20 2.78 -0.33
C GLN A 86 2.07 3.76 -0.67
N GLY A 87 2.29 4.55 -1.72
CA GLY A 87 1.30 5.36 -2.41
C GLY A 87 1.66 5.56 -3.88
N ILE A 88 0.78 6.23 -4.62
CA ILE A 88 0.95 6.53 -6.05
C ILE A 88 1.14 8.04 -6.25
N THR A 89 2.07 8.43 -7.09
CA THR A 89 2.23 9.84 -7.51
C THR A 89 1.18 10.20 -8.57
N GLU A 90 1.04 11.49 -8.86
CA GLU A 90 0.21 11.98 -9.97
C GLU A 90 0.62 11.40 -11.35
N TYR A 91 1.86 10.91 -11.48
CA TYR A 91 2.40 10.32 -12.70
C TYR A 91 2.21 8.79 -12.77
N GLY A 92 1.56 8.18 -11.78
CA GLY A 92 1.38 6.73 -11.71
C GLY A 92 2.63 5.98 -11.23
N ASP A 93 3.59 6.67 -10.62
CA ASP A 93 4.75 6.03 -10.01
C ASP A 93 4.51 5.67 -8.55
N MET A 94 4.89 4.45 -8.18
CA MET A 94 4.84 3.97 -6.81
C MET A 94 5.95 4.61 -5.97
N VAL A 95 5.57 5.10 -4.79
CA VAL A 95 6.47 5.75 -3.83
C VAL A 95 6.31 5.10 -2.46
N THR A 96 7.42 4.99 -1.73
CA THR A 96 7.39 4.52 -0.36
C THR A 96 7.36 5.66 0.66
N LEU A 97 6.63 5.47 1.77
CA LEU A 97 6.35 6.51 2.77
C LEU A 97 7.43 6.66 3.86
N GLY A 98 8.55 5.92 3.75
CA GLY A 98 9.61 5.91 4.75
C GLY A 98 9.27 5.14 6.04
N ARG A 99 10.07 5.31 7.10
CA ARG A 99 9.89 4.56 8.35
C ARG A 99 8.52 4.83 8.98
N GLY A 100 7.86 3.77 9.47
CA GLY A 100 6.49 3.86 10.00
C GLY A 100 5.43 4.03 8.92
N GLY A 101 5.77 3.77 7.65
CA GLY A 101 4.84 3.98 6.55
C GLY A 101 3.59 3.10 6.62
N SER A 102 3.67 1.88 7.17
CA SER A 102 2.49 1.03 7.35
C SER A 102 1.53 1.59 8.40
N ASP A 103 2.03 2.10 9.53
CA ASP A 103 1.20 2.78 10.54
C ASP A 103 0.57 4.06 9.96
N THR A 104 1.36 4.82 9.17
CA THR A 104 0.89 6.03 8.49
C THR A 104 -0.22 5.70 7.49
N THR A 105 -0.08 4.61 6.72
CA THR A 105 -1.11 4.11 5.82
C THR A 105 -2.39 3.75 6.59
N ALA A 106 -2.28 3.01 7.70
CA ALA A 106 -3.43 2.60 8.50
C ALA A 106 -4.21 3.81 9.03
N VAL A 107 -3.53 4.77 9.65
CA VAL A 107 -4.17 5.99 10.20
C VAL A 107 -4.79 6.84 9.10
N ALA A 108 -4.11 7.00 7.96
CA ALA A 108 -4.62 7.81 6.85
C ALA A 108 -5.88 7.18 6.23
N LEU A 109 -5.86 5.86 6.02
CA LEU A 109 -6.99 5.12 5.48
C LEU A 109 -8.18 5.13 6.46
N ALA A 110 -7.93 4.88 7.74
CA ALA A 110 -8.96 4.96 8.78
C ALA A 110 -9.60 6.35 8.85
N GLY A 111 -8.80 7.42 8.77
CA GLY A 111 -9.30 8.79 8.73
C GLY A 111 -10.16 9.08 7.51
N ALA A 112 -9.74 8.63 6.33
CA ALA A 112 -10.49 8.82 5.08
C ALA A 112 -11.80 8.02 5.06
N MET A 113 -11.77 6.81 5.61
CA MET A 113 -12.95 5.95 5.75
C MET A 113 -13.88 6.38 6.90
N LYS A 114 -13.44 7.30 7.77
CA LYS A 114 -14.12 7.64 9.03
C LYS A 114 -14.38 6.40 9.89
N ALA A 115 -13.39 5.51 9.96
CA ALA A 115 -13.47 4.30 10.76
C ALA A 115 -13.63 4.64 12.25
N ASP A 116 -14.38 3.80 12.97
CA ASP A 116 -14.58 3.97 14.42
C ASP A 116 -13.27 3.83 15.21
N VAL A 117 -12.34 3.03 14.70
CA VAL A 117 -11.06 2.73 15.34
C VAL A 117 -9.97 2.48 14.30
N CYS A 118 -8.72 2.80 14.68
CA CYS A 118 -7.50 2.39 14.02
C CYS A 118 -6.64 1.59 15.00
#